data_AF-A0A957YLH6-F1
#
_entry.id   AF-A0A957YLH6-F1
#
_cell.length_a   1.000
_cell.length_b   1.000
_cell.length_c   1.000
_cell.angle_alpha   90.00
_cell.angle_beta   90.00
_cell.angle_gamma   90.00
#
_symmetry.space_group_name_H-M   'P 1'
#
loop_
_entity.id
_entity.type
_entity.pdbx_description
1 polymer ?
#
loop_
_entity_poly.entity_id
_entity_poly.type
_entity_poly.pdbx_seq_one_letter_code
_entity_poly.pdbx_strand_id
1 'polypeptide(L)'
;KGGLTFVRLQHEGSESWWLAKAHDSALTLYETQSVVVKPDGKWINGAPESAENQLRQVGNLQQIEGQTDFETGGQSPFAFLATLTDKETVIRTWKSAAFDAANGDKVTIYYPYEVTGDQVMRPGLKFKLEGTLLERLDFLSLMLALFLGTAALPHILIRYYTVPSPASARKSTIVAIAAIGAFYVLTLFMGLGAMVNGVINPADSNMAAPLLARSFGEVLFAFISAIAFATVLGTVSGLIVAASGAVAHDLFDRFLQIKMDDRQKVNAGKISAFVIGGIAIVLGIVFQGVNVSFLVGLAFAVAASANLPAILMLLFWKRTTAKGIAASIFVGVIGSLGLIAISPELYALYGLNPLDAPLPINNPGIISIPLSFVTLVVVSLMTQKKEAVRV
;
A
#
# COMPACT_ATOMS: atom_id res chain seq x y z
N LYS A 1 -22.56 -5.43 -14.63
CA LYS A 1 -21.37 -6.28 -14.90
C LYS A 1 -21.36 -7.45 -13.90
N GLY A 2 -20.99 -8.66 -14.31
CA GLY A 2 -20.85 -9.81 -13.40
C GLY A 2 -22.16 -10.47 -12.93
N GLY A 3 -23.28 -10.29 -13.65
CA GLY A 3 -24.58 -10.87 -13.30
C GLY A 3 -25.31 -10.23 -12.12
N LEU A 4 -24.70 -9.21 -11.47
CA LEU A 4 -25.34 -8.46 -10.38
C LEU A 4 -26.24 -7.37 -10.94
N THR A 5 -27.43 -7.24 -10.35
CA THR A 5 -28.42 -6.20 -10.69
C THR A 5 -28.59 -5.28 -9.50
N PHE A 6 -28.37 -3.99 -9.71
CA PHE A 6 -28.62 -2.97 -8.70
C PHE A 6 -29.83 -2.14 -9.11
N VAL A 7 -30.71 -1.87 -8.15
CA VAL A 7 -31.93 -1.08 -8.36
C VAL A 7 -31.76 0.25 -7.63
N ARG A 8 -31.99 1.34 -8.36
CA ARG A 8 -32.08 2.68 -7.79
C ARG A 8 -33.53 2.94 -7.40
N LEU A 9 -33.76 3.23 -6.13
CA LEU A 9 -35.05 3.65 -5.60
C LEU A 9 -34.96 5.13 -5.21
N GLN A 10 -35.98 5.90 -5.60
CA GLN A 10 -36.10 7.31 -5.26
C GLN A 10 -37.34 7.50 -4.41
N HIS A 11 -37.18 8.08 -3.23
CA HIS A 11 -38.29 8.38 -2.33
C HIS A 11 -38.05 9.75 -1.68
N GLU A 12 -39.02 10.66 -1.80
CA GLU A 12 -38.99 12.00 -1.20
C GLU A 12 -37.70 12.81 -1.48
N GLY A 13 -37.14 12.66 -2.69
CA GLY A 13 -35.91 13.35 -3.09
C GLY A 13 -34.60 12.69 -2.65
N SER A 14 -34.66 11.62 -1.84
CA SER A 14 -33.51 10.77 -1.51
C SER A 14 -33.38 9.60 -2.49
N GLU A 15 -32.15 9.32 -2.91
CA GLU A 15 -31.81 8.20 -3.79
C GLU A 15 -31.10 7.10 -3.00
N SER A 16 -31.63 5.87 -3.04
CA SER A 16 -31.00 4.70 -2.42
C SER A 16 -30.73 3.63 -3.47
N TRP A 17 -29.64 2.89 -3.26
CA TRP A 17 -29.24 1.78 -4.11
C TRP A 17 -29.42 0.46 -3.37
N TRP A 18 -29.93 -0.54 -4.09
CA TRP A 18 -30.26 -1.85 -3.54
C TRP A 18 -29.71 -2.95 -4.43
N LEU A 19 -29.19 -4.02 -3.84
CA LEU A 19 -28.79 -5.21 -4.59
C LEU A 19 -30.04 -6.08 -4.79
N ALA A 20 -30.41 -6.29 -6.04
CA ALA A 20 -31.56 -7.11 -6.39
C ALA A 20 -31.13 -8.54 -6.73
N LYS A 21 -31.73 -9.51 -6.04
CA LYS A 21 -31.63 -10.93 -6.40
C LYS A 21 -33.03 -11.46 -6.75
N ALA A 22 -33.17 -11.97 -7.97
CA ALA A 22 -34.38 -12.65 -8.40
C ALA A 22 -34.33 -14.11 -7.94
N HIS A 23 -35.35 -14.56 -7.23
CA HIS A 23 -35.59 -15.96 -6.89
C HIS A 23 -36.96 -16.35 -7.43
N ASP A 24 -37.01 -17.22 -8.43
CA ASP A 24 -38.16 -17.87 -9.11
C ASP A 24 -39.43 -17.02 -9.38
N SER A 25 -40.02 -16.38 -8.37
CA SER A 25 -41.22 -15.54 -8.43
C SER A 25 -41.19 -14.25 -7.58
N ALA A 26 -40.08 -13.94 -6.90
CA ALA A 26 -39.92 -12.74 -6.07
C ALA A 26 -38.58 -12.02 -6.29
N LEU A 27 -38.59 -10.70 -6.17
CA LEU A 27 -37.40 -9.85 -6.20
C LEU A 27 -37.03 -9.45 -4.77
N THR A 28 -35.94 -9.98 -4.24
CA THR A 28 -35.44 -9.59 -2.92
C THR A 28 -34.43 -8.46 -3.07
N LEU A 29 -34.67 -7.36 -2.37
CA LEU A 29 -33.78 -6.21 -2.32
C LEU A 29 -32.95 -6.26 -1.03
N TYR A 30 -31.63 -6.37 -1.18
CA TYR A 30 -30.69 -6.28 -0.08
C TYR A 30 -30.21 -4.84 0.05
N GLU A 31 -30.24 -4.34 1.29
CA GLU A 31 -29.75 -3.01 1.61
C GLU A 31 -28.26 -2.90 1.28
N THR A 32 -27.89 -1.83 0.59
CA THR A 32 -26.50 -1.49 0.27
C THR A 32 -26.17 -0.10 0.77
N GLN A 33 -24.89 0.22 0.79
CA GLN A 33 -24.43 1.58 0.98
C GLN A 33 -23.92 2.12 -0.34
N SER A 34 -24.12 3.40 -0.60
CA SER A 34 -23.69 4.01 -1.86
C SER A 34 -22.98 5.32 -1.62
N VAL A 35 -21.94 5.54 -2.41
CA VAL A 35 -21.27 6.83 -2.58
C VAL A 35 -21.50 7.27 -4.01
N VAL A 36 -22.14 8.42 -4.19
CA VAL A 36 -22.38 9.03 -5.49
C VAL A 36 -21.59 10.33 -5.55
N VAL A 37 -20.67 10.44 -6.50
CA VAL A 37 -19.94 11.68 -6.75
C VAL A 37 -20.71 12.49 -7.77
N LYS A 38 -21.32 13.58 -7.31
CA LYS A 38 -22.07 14.55 -8.10
C LYS A 38 -21.22 15.83 -8.30
N PRO A 39 -21.58 16.72 -9.25
CA PRO A 39 -20.84 17.97 -9.45
C PRO A 39 -20.81 18.90 -8.22
N ASP A 40 -21.82 18.80 -7.35
CA ASP A 40 -21.98 19.60 -6.14
C ASP A 40 -21.29 18.99 -4.90
N GLY A 41 -20.84 17.74 -4.98
CA GLY A 41 -20.12 17.06 -3.90
C GLY A 41 -20.35 15.56 -3.85
N LYS A 42 -19.86 14.94 -2.78
CA LYS A 42 -20.10 13.53 -2.49
C LYS A 42 -21.40 13.36 -1.73
N TRP A 43 -22.20 12.40 -2.18
CA TRP A 43 -23.45 12.00 -1.55
C TRP A 43 -23.31 10.56 -1.05
N ILE A 44 -23.70 10.32 0.19
CA ILE A 44 -23.68 9.01 0.84
C ILE A 44 -25.13 8.62 1.14
N ASN A 45 -25.54 7.44 0.66
CA ASN A 45 -26.89 6.89 0.89
C ASN A 45 -28.04 7.87 0.59
N GLY A 46 -27.90 8.70 -0.46
CA GLY A 46 -28.95 9.61 -0.91
C GLY A 46 -28.97 10.99 -0.25
N ALA A 47 -28.03 11.28 0.65
CA ALA A 47 -27.86 12.61 1.25
C ALA A 47 -26.40 13.10 1.11
N PRO A 48 -26.13 14.42 1.20
CA PRO A 48 -24.76 14.94 1.17
C PRO A 48 -23.88 14.32 2.27
N GLU A 49 -22.60 14.10 1.98
CA GLU A 49 -21.60 13.67 2.96
C GLU A 49 -21.50 14.70 4.10
N SER A 50 -21.63 14.24 5.34
CA SER A 50 -21.51 15.09 6.53
C SER A 50 -20.88 14.32 7.69
N ALA A 51 -20.61 15.00 8.81
CA ALA A 51 -20.16 14.34 10.03
C ALA A 51 -21.20 13.31 10.56
N GLU A 52 -22.47 13.51 10.22
CA GLU A 52 -23.60 12.68 10.64
C GLU A 52 -23.96 11.64 9.57
N ASN A 53 -23.68 11.92 8.29
CA ASN A 53 -23.95 11.02 7.17
C ASN A 53 -22.65 10.47 6.58
N GLN A 54 -22.18 9.37 7.15
CA GLN A 54 -21.01 8.62 6.72
C GLN A 54 -21.39 7.19 6.34
N LEU A 55 -20.49 6.50 5.62
CA LEU A 55 -20.64 5.07 5.41
C LEU A 55 -20.63 4.35 6.76
N ARG A 56 -21.63 3.50 6.99
CA ARG A 56 -21.68 2.61 8.13
C ARG A 56 -20.47 1.68 8.08
N GLN A 57 -19.86 1.49 9.23
CA GLN A 57 -18.81 0.50 9.38
C GLN A 57 -19.38 -0.91 9.18
N VAL A 58 -18.53 -1.81 8.70
CA VAL A 58 -18.91 -3.14 8.24
C VAL A 58 -17.94 -4.19 8.77
N GLY A 59 -18.32 -5.46 8.59
CA GLY A 59 -17.57 -6.62 9.06
C GLY A 59 -18.17 -7.12 10.37
N ASN A 60 -18.89 -8.23 10.38
CA ASN A 60 -19.34 -8.78 11.66
C ASN A 60 -19.43 -10.31 11.60
N LEU A 61 -19.26 -10.95 12.74
CA LEU A 61 -19.60 -12.37 12.89
C LEU A 61 -21.13 -12.50 12.88
N GLN A 62 -21.65 -13.28 11.94
CA GLN A 62 -23.07 -13.65 11.86
C GLN A 62 -23.33 -14.95 12.62
N GLN A 63 -22.38 -15.89 12.52
CA GLN A 63 -22.46 -17.21 13.11
C GLN A 63 -21.06 -17.61 13.59
N ILE A 64 -21.00 -18.29 14.72
CA ILE A 64 -19.77 -18.83 15.30
C ILE A 64 -19.98 -20.31 15.51
N GLU A 65 -19.20 -21.15 14.84
CA GLU A 65 -19.26 -22.63 15.00
C GLU A 65 -20.72 -23.15 14.92
N GLY A 66 -21.48 -22.66 13.93
CA GLY A 66 -22.85 -23.11 13.69
C GLY A 66 -23.92 -22.42 14.54
N GLN A 67 -23.54 -21.55 15.48
CA GLN A 67 -24.47 -20.91 16.43
C GLN A 67 -24.63 -19.41 16.17
N THR A 68 -25.87 -18.93 16.23
CA THR A 68 -26.23 -17.50 16.25
C THR A 68 -26.40 -17.05 17.71
N ASP A 69 -26.06 -15.80 18.03
CA ASP A 69 -26.12 -15.24 19.40
C ASP A 69 -25.27 -16.02 20.43
N PHE A 70 -24.04 -16.37 20.03
CA PHE A 70 -23.08 -17.10 20.86
C PHE A 70 -22.11 -16.16 21.60
N GLU A 71 -21.97 -16.34 22.92
CA GLU A 71 -20.98 -15.61 23.72
C GLU A 71 -19.67 -16.43 23.84
N THR A 72 -18.58 -15.89 23.30
CA THR A 72 -17.28 -16.59 23.28
C THR A 72 -16.49 -16.48 24.60
N GLY A 73 -16.84 -15.54 25.48
CA GLY A 73 -15.99 -15.15 26.61
C GLY A 73 -14.61 -14.64 26.18
N GLY A 74 -13.66 -14.64 27.13
CA GLY A 74 -12.27 -14.27 26.86
C GLY A 74 -11.53 -15.39 26.11
N GLN A 75 -11.05 -15.09 24.90
CA GLN A 75 -10.37 -16.06 24.05
C GLN A 75 -8.86 -15.90 24.06
N SER A 76 -8.13 -17.02 23.98
CA SER A 76 -6.69 -16.97 23.69
C SER A 76 -6.46 -16.61 22.22
N PRO A 77 -5.28 -16.07 21.83
CA PRO A 77 -5.00 -15.75 20.43
C PRO A 77 -5.16 -16.95 19.47
N PHE A 78 -4.80 -18.16 19.92
CA PHE A 78 -4.95 -19.37 19.11
C PHE A 78 -6.40 -19.85 19.02
N ALA A 79 -7.16 -19.75 20.12
CA ALA A 79 -8.58 -20.07 20.12
C ALA A 79 -9.35 -19.11 19.21
N PHE A 80 -9.03 -17.82 19.25
CA PHE A 80 -9.60 -16.82 18.34
C PHE A 80 -9.37 -17.19 16.87
N LEU A 81 -8.14 -17.58 16.50
CA LEU A 81 -7.85 -18.02 15.13
C LEU A 81 -8.55 -19.33 14.77
N ALA A 82 -8.66 -20.28 15.70
CA ALA A 82 -9.34 -21.55 15.47
C ALA A 82 -10.84 -21.33 15.19
N THR A 83 -11.53 -20.56 16.02
CA THR A 83 -12.94 -20.21 15.83
C THR A 83 -13.16 -19.46 14.52
N LEU A 84 -12.24 -18.57 14.12
CA LEU A 84 -12.32 -17.90 12.82
C LEU A 84 -12.01 -18.79 11.62
N THR A 85 -11.32 -19.91 11.82
CA THR A 85 -11.00 -20.85 10.73
C THR A 85 -12.10 -21.89 10.56
N ASP A 86 -13.05 -21.97 11.49
CA ASP A 86 -14.16 -22.90 11.43
C ASP A 86 -15.07 -22.64 10.21
N LYS A 87 -15.59 -23.72 9.61
CA LYS A 87 -16.41 -23.66 8.40
C LYS A 87 -17.84 -23.18 8.66
N GLU A 88 -18.32 -23.39 9.87
CA GLU A 88 -19.64 -22.98 10.33
C GLU A 88 -19.62 -21.58 10.95
N THR A 89 -18.43 -21.00 11.15
CA THR A 89 -18.27 -19.57 11.40
C THR A 89 -18.54 -18.78 10.11
N VAL A 90 -19.49 -17.84 10.16
CA VAL A 90 -19.86 -17.00 9.02
C VAL A 90 -19.57 -15.54 9.34
N ILE A 91 -18.80 -14.90 8.46
CA ILE A 91 -18.42 -13.50 8.56
C ILE A 91 -19.14 -12.73 7.46
N ARG A 92 -19.93 -11.73 7.85
CA ARG A 92 -20.53 -10.78 6.91
C ARG A 92 -19.51 -9.70 6.58
N THR A 93 -18.98 -9.78 5.37
CA THR A 93 -18.05 -8.81 4.78
C THR A 93 -18.78 -7.93 3.76
N TRP A 94 -18.04 -7.16 2.96
CA TRP A 94 -18.57 -6.33 1.90
C TRP A 94 -17.81 -6.54 0.61
N LYS A 95 -18.48 -6.25 -0.50
CA LYS A 95 -17.87 -6.06 -1.82
C LYS A 95 -18.29 -4.70 -2.36
N SER A 96 -17.48 -4.15 -3.25
CA SER A 96 -17.78 -2.90 -3.93
C SER A 96 -18.00 -3.12 -5.42
N ALA A 97 -18.89 -2.31 -6.00
CA ALA A 97 -19.08 -2.18 -7.43
C ALA A 97 -19.09 -0.68 -7.78
N ALA A 98 -18.21 -0.28 -8.69
CA ALA A 98 -18.16 1.09 -9.20
C ALA A 98 -18.57 1.13 -10.67
N PHE A 99 -19.40 2.10 -11.04
CA PHE A 99 -19.85 2.32 -12.41
C PHE A 99 -20.29 3.79 -12.60
N ASP A 100 -20.28 4.23 -13.86
CA ASP A 100 -20.87 5.52 -14.25
C ASP A 100 -22.38 5.32 -14.48
N ALA A 101 -23.19 6.09 -13.78
CA ALA A 101 -24.63 6.11 -13.98
C ALA A 101 -24.99 6.83 -15.28
N ALA A 102 -26.20 6.59 -15.79
CA ALA A 102 -26.67 7.17 -17.07
C ALA A 102 -26.71 8.71 -17.10
N ASN A 103 -26.73 9.35 -15.93
CA ASN A 103 -26.66 10.81 -15.77
C ASN A 103 -25.21 11.34 -15.68
N GLY A 104 -24.20 10.48 -15.79
CA GLY A 104 -22.78 10.83 -15.67
C GLY A 104 -22.23 10.79 -14.24
N ASP A 105 -23.05 10.49 -13.23
CA ASP A 105 -22.59 10.40 -11.85
C ASP A 105 -21.72 9.14 -11.65
N LYS A 106 -20.64 9.27 -10.88
CA LYS A 106 -19.83 8.11 -10.48
C LYS A 106 -20.44 7.47 -9.24
N VAL A 107 -20.93 6.25 -9.38
CA VAL A 107 -21.61 5.52 -8.31
C VAL A 107 -20.74 4.37 -7.85
N THR A 108 -20.44 4.34 -6.55
CA THR A 108 -19.81 3.22 -5.87
C THR A 108 -20.78 2.61 -4.87
N ILE A 109 -21.16 1.35 -5.06
CA ILE A 109 -22.05 0.60 -4.19
C ILE A 109 -21.25 -0.39 -3.37
N TYR A 110 -21.47 -0.40 -2.06
CA TYR A 110 -20.96 -1.37 -1.10
C TYR A 110 -22.10 -2.28 -0.64
N TYR A 111 -22.00 -3.57 -0.97
CA TYR A 111 -23.05 -4.54 -0.68
C TYR A 111 -22.52 -5.66 0.23
N PRO A 112 -23.37 -6.21 1.11
CA PRO A 112 -22.96 -7.26 2.02
C PRO A 112 -22.66 -8.57 1.27
N TYR A 113 -21.64 -9.28 1.75
CA TYR A 113 -21.22 -10.57 1.22
C TYR A 113 -20.78 -11.47 2.38
N GLU A 114 -21.49 -12.58 2.55
CA GLU A 114 -21.19 -13.56 3.59
C GLU A 114 -20.12 -14.54 3.10
N VAL A 115 -19.18 -14.84 3.99
CA VAL A 115 -18.04 -15.70 3.73
C VAL A 115 -17.82 -16.59 4.94
N THR A 116 -17.53 -17.86 4.71
CA THR A 116 -17.19 -18.80 5.77
C THR A 116 -15.79 -18.50 6.33
N GLY A 117 -15.57 -18.83 7.60
CA GLY A 117 -14.33 -18.56 8.30
C GLY A 117 -13.10 -19.17 7.62
N ASP A 118 -13.21 -20.44 7.20
CA ASP A 118 -12.18 -21.15 6.45
C ASP A 118 -11.76 -20.43 5.15
N GLN A 119 -12.72 -19.79 4.47
CA GLN A 119 -12.45 -19.01 3.26
C GLN A 119 -11.81 -17.66 3.59
N VAL A 120 -12.24 -16.96 4.65
CA VAL A 120 -11.64 -15.69 5.08
C VAL A 120 -10.20 -15.87 5.54
N MET A 121 -9.92 -16.97 6.25
CA MET A 121 -8.60 -17.30 6.77
C MET A 121 -7.67 -17.89 5.71
N ARG A 122 -8.17 -18.14 4.50
CA ARG A 122 -7.36 -18.64 3.39
C ARG A 122 -6.35 -17.58 2.94
N PRO A 123 -5.05 -17.90 2.86
CA PRO A 123 -4.07 -16.98 2.31
C PRO A 123 -4.35 -16.67 0.83
N GLY A 124 -4.00 -15.45 0.41
CA GLY A 124 -4.03 -15.07 -1.00
C GLY A 124 -5.39 -14.71 -1.57
N LEU A 125 -6.33 -14.22 -0.75
CA LEU A 125 -7.62 -13.69 -1.24
C LEU A 125 -7.45 -12.38 -2.00
N LYS A 126 -6.64 -11.46 -1.47
CA LYS A 126 -6.32 -10.17 -2.10
C LYS A 126 -5.25 -10.33 -3.18
N PHE A 127 -4.15 -10.99 -2.83
CA PHE A 127 -3.09 -11.35 -3.76
C PHE A 127 -3.24 -12.83 -4.14
N LYS A 128 -3.86 -13.08 -5.28
CA LYS A 128 -4.31 -14.41 -5.70
C LYS A 128 -3.15 -15.42 -5.80
N LEU A 129 -3.09 -16.34 -4.85
CA LEU A 129 -2.18 -17.49 -4.87
C LEU A 129 -2.69 -18.60 -5.79
N GLU A 130 -4.00 -18.82 -5.80
CA GLU A 130 -4.68 -19.83 -6.64
C GLU A 130 -5.35 -19.20 -7.86
N GLY A 131 -4.65 -18.27 -8.49
CA GLY A 131 -5.10 -17.58 -9.69
C GLY A 131 -4.49 -18.13 -10.99
N THR A 132 -4.69 -17.35 -12.04
CA THR A 132 -3.96 -17.46 -13.31
C THR A 132 -2.45 -17.30 -13.09
N LEU A 133 -1.64 -17.74 -14.06
CA LEU A 133 -0.18 -17.56 -14.00
C LEU A 133 0.22 -16.09 -13.83
N LEU A 134 -0.51 -15.16 -14.45
CA LEU A 134 -0.27 -13.72 -14.33
C LEU A 134 -0.47 -13.21 -12.90
N GLU A 135 -1.55 -13.65 -12.23
CA GLU A 135 -1.83 -13.25 -10.86
C GLU A 135 -0.78 -13.77 -9.86
N ARG A 136 -0.27 -14.99 -10.08
CA ARG A 136 0.84 -15.53 -9.29
C ARG A 136 2.14 -14.78 -9.52
N LEU A 137 2.41 -14.40 -10.78
CA LEU A 137 3.58 -13.59 -11.13
C LEU A 137 3.49 -12.19 -10.54
N ASP A 138 2.31 -11.57 -10.52
CA ASP A 138 2.08 -10.27 -9.87
C ASP A 138 2.38 -10.34 -8.37
N PHE A 139 1.89 -11.38 -7.68
CA PHE A 139 2.20 -11.59 -6.27
C PHE A 139 3.69 -11.84 -6.02
N LEU A 140 4.33 -12.70 -6.83
CA LEU A 140 5.78 -12.94 -6.74
C LEU A 140 6.57 -11.66 -6.98
N SER A 141 6.14 -10.85 -7.96
CA SER A 141 6.72 -9.55 -8.29
C SER A 141 6.65 -8.59 -7.10
N LEU A 142 5.49 -8.50 -6.44
CA LEU A 142 5.31 -7.72 -5.21
C LEU A 142 6.22 -8.21 -4.07
N MET A 143 6.32 -9.53 -3.85
CA MET A 143 7.19 -10.09 -2.82
C MET A 143 8.66 -9.80 -3.10
N LEU A 144 9.09 -9.92 -4.35
CA LEU A 144 10.45 -9.59 -4.79
C LEU A 144 10.74 -8.10 -4.59
N ALA A 145 9.82 -7.23 -5.01
CA ALA A 145 9.92 -5.78 -4.83
C ALA A 145 10.00 -5.39 -3.34
N LEU A 146 9.18 -5.98 -2.48
CA LEU A 146 9.17 -5.69 -1.05
C LEU A 146 10.48 -6.15 -0.38
N PHE A 147 10.92 -7.39 -0.66
CA PHE A 147 12.13 -7.95 -0.08
C PHE A 147 13.39 -7.21 -0.54
N LEU A 148 13.56 -7.08 -1.85
CA LEU A 148 14.73 -6.43 -2.44
C LEU A 148 14.71 -4.91 -2.24
N GLY A 149 13.53 -4.29 -2.30
CA GLY A 149 13.36 -2.87 -2.04
C GLY A 149 13.80 -2.51 -0.63
N THR A 150 13.39 -3.28 0.39
CA THR A 150 13.80 -3.05 1.79
C THR A 150 15.32 -3.04 1.95
N ALA A 151 16.02 -3.95 1.29
CA ALA A 151 17.48 -4.06 1.37
C ALA A 151 18.21 -2.89 0.69
N ALA A 152 17.56 -2.20 -0.27
CA ALA A 152 18.18 -1.17 -1.10
C ALA A 152 17.88 0.26 -0.65
N LEU A 153 17.23 0.45 0.51
CA LEU A 153 16.85 1.76 1.02
C LEU A 153 18.04 2.48 1.69
N PRO A 154 18.53 3.61 1.12
CA PRO A 154 19.72 4.28 1.63
C PRO A 154 19.57 4.79 3.07
N HIS A 155 18.36 5.21 3.46
CA HIS A 155 18.07 5.74 4.80
C HIS A 155 18.22 4.69 5.91
N ILE A 156 18.16 3.40 5.58
CA ILE A 156 18.47 2.30 6.50
C ILE A 156 19.98 2.07 6.53
N LEU A 157 20.62 2.06 5.34
CA LEU A 157 22.04 1.77 5.20
C LEU A 157 22.93 2.77 5.94
N ILE A 158 22.61 4.07 5.87
CA ILE A 158 23.38 5.12 6.57
C ILE A 158 23.38 4.95 8.09
N ARG A 159 22.35 4.31 8.67
CA ARG A 159 22.29 4.05 10.12
C ARG A 159 23.24 2.95 10.56
N TYR A 160 23.65 2.06 9.65
CA TYR A 160 24.72 1.08 9.95
C TYR A 160 26.09 1.73 9.99
N TYR A 161 26.31 2.87 9.36
CA TYR A 161 27.59 3.58 9.40
C TYR A 161 27.80 4.36 10.70
N THR A 162 26.74 4.58 11.47
CA THR A 162 26.82 5.26 12.77
C THR A 162 27.02 4.30 13.94
N VAL A 163 27.06 2.97 13.70
CA VAL A 163 27.30 2.00 14.77
C VAL A 163 28.81 1.75 14.97
N PRO A 164 29.28 1.58 16.22
CA PRO A 164 30.71 1.52 16.52
C PRO A 164 31.42 0.22 16.07
N SER A 165 30.67 -0.85 15.76
CA SER A 165 31.27 -2.11 15.32
C SER A 165 30.39 -2.90 14.34
N PRO A 166 30.97 -3.71 13.44
CA PRO A 166 30.22 -4.61 12.56
C PRO A 166 29.40 -5.66 13.32
N ALA A 167 29.86 -6.09 14.50
CA ALA A 167 29.11 -7.03 15.34
C ALA A 167 27.83 -6.38 15.90
N SER A 168 27.92 -5.12 16.33
CA SER A 168 26.77 -4.31 16.76
C SER A 168 25.78 -4.10 15.61
N ALA A 169 26.26 -3.87 14.38
CA ALA A 169 25.41 -3.76 13.19
C ALA A 169 24.56 -5.03 12.99
N ARG A 170 25.18 -6.22 13.01
CA ARG A 170 24.46 -7.50 12.86
C ARG A 170 23.43 -7.73 13.96
N LYS A 171 23.80 -7.44 15.22
CA LYS A 171 22.86 -7.56 16.36
C LYS A 171 21.67 -6.62 16.19
N SER A 172 21.91 -5.38 15.76
CA SER A 172 20.85 -4.41 15.48
C SER A 172 19.92 -4.90 14.37
N THR A 173 20.45 -5.48 13.28
CA THR A 173 19.64 -6.08 12.21
C THR A 173 18.76 -7.21 12.72
N ILE A 174 19.29 -8.11 13.56
CA ILE A 174 18.50 -9.23 14.11
C ILE A 174 17.34 -8.71 14.96
N VAL A 175 17.61 -7.74 15.85
CA VAL A 175 16.56 -7.14 16.69
C VAL A 175 15.51 -6.43 15.83
N ALA A 176 15.94 -5.70 14.80
CA ALA A 176 15.02 -5.04 13.88
C ALA A 176 14.13 -6.04 13.13
N ILE A 177 14.69 -7.12 12.59
CA ILE A 177 13.93 -8.17 11.90
C ILE A 177 12.93 -8.84 12.86
N ALA A 178 13.34 -9.15 14.09
CA ALA A 178 12.45 -9.74 15.09
C ALA A 178 11.29 -8.80 15.46
N ALA A 179 11.57 -7.51 15.66
CA ALA A 179 10.55 -6.51 15.96
C ALA A 179 9.57 -6.32 14.79
N ILE A 180 10.07 -6.28 13.55
CA ILE A 180 9.24 -6.19 12.34
C ILE A 180 8.36 -7.45 12.20
N GLY A 181 8.93 -8.64 12.42
CA GLY A 181 8.19 -9.90 12.39
C GLY A 181 7.08 -9.94 13.44
N ALA A 182 7.39 -9.57 14.68
CA ALA A 182 6.39 -9.47 15.75
C ALA A 182 5.29 -8.45 15.41
N PHE A 183 5.66 -7.29 14.86
CA PHE A 183 4.69 -6.29 14.40
C PHE A 183 3.74 -6.85 13.34
N TYR A 184 4.24 -7.54 12.31
CA TYR A 184 3.37 -8.11 11.28
C TYR A 184 2.40 -9.16 11.83
N VAL A 185 2.83 -9.98 12.81
CA VAL A 185 1.93 -10.90 13.51
C VAL A 185 0.83 -10.13 14.25
N LEU A 186 1.15 -9.04 14.95
CA LEU A 186 0.15 -8.21 15.63
C LEU A 186 -0.81 -7.54 14.64
N THR A 187 -0.34 -7.12 13.46
CA THR A 187 -1.22 -6.51 12.45
C THR A 187 -2.28 -7.47 11.93
N LEU A 188 -1.99 -8.78 11.88
CA LEU A 188 -2.98 -9.81 11.54
C LEU A 188 -4.14 -9.79 12.53
N PHE A 189 -3.84 -9.84 13.84
CA PHE A 189 -4.86 -9.81 14.89
C PHE A 189 -5.65 -8.50 14.90
N MET A 190 -4.98 -7.38 14.64
CA MET A 190 -5.63 -6.07 14.55
C MET A 190 -6.60 -6.00 13.35
N GLY A 191 -6.22 -6.54 12.19
CA GLY A 191 -7.08 -6.58 11.01
C GLY A 191 -8.28 -7.51 11.18
N LEU A 192 -8.06 -8.72 11.70
CA LEU A 192 -9.15 -9.67 12.01
C LEU A 192 -10.07 -9.13 13.10
N GLY A 193 -9.49 -8.54 14.15
CA GLY A 193 -10.23 -7.87 15.22
C GLY A 193 -11.12 -6.74 14.69
N ALA A 194 -10.59 -5.89 13.81
CA ALA A 194 -11.38 -4.84 13.16
C ALA A 194 -12.53 -5.43 12.31
N MET A 195 -12.28 -6.54 11.63
CA MET A 195 -13.26 -7.20 10.78
C MET A 195 -14.40 -7.83 11.58
N VAL A 196 -14.14 -8.44 12.73
CA VAL A 196 -15.20 -9.10 13.51
C VAL A 196 -16.02 -8.13 14.35
N ASN A 197 -15.45 -6.96 14.69
CA ASN A 197 -16.08 -5.95 15.55
C ASN A 197 -16.94 -4.91 14.80
N GLY A 198 -17.10 -4.99 13.49
CA GLY A 198 -17.98 -4.03 12.78
C GLY A 198 -17.36 -2.68 12.57
N VAL A 199 -16.03 -2.56 12.62
CA VAL A 199 -15.36 -1.25 12.66
C VAL A 199 -14.63 -0.88 11.38
N ILE A 200 -14.74 -1.67 10.31
CA ILE A 200 -14.05 -1.33 9.06
C ILE A 200 -14.88 -0.35 8.26
N ASN A 201 -14.28 0.77 7.86
CA ASN A 201 -14.88 1.65 6.86
C ASN A 201 -14.75 1.00 5.46
N PRO A 202 -15.86 0.74 4.76
CA PRO A 202 -15.81 0.02 3.47
C PRO A 202 -15.12 0.81 2.36
N ALA A 203 -15.02 2.15 2.49
CA ALA A 203 -14.29 3.01 1.57
C ALA A 203 -12.82 3.23 1.96
N ASP A 204 -12.48 3.12 3.25
CA ASP A 204 -11.12 3.37 3.75
C ASP A 204 -10.67 2.35 4.80
N SER A 205 -9.89 1.37 4.35
CA SER A 205 -9.30 0.37 5.24
C SER A 205 -8.11 0.88 6.06
N ASN A 206 -7.57 2.07 5.77
CA ASN A 206 -6.40 2.60 6.49
C ASN A 206 -6.74 2.97 7.95
N MET A 207 -8.02 3.19 8.25
CA MET A 207 -8.53 3.52 9.59
C MET A 207 -8.90 2.30 10.45
N ALA A 208 -8.58 1.07 10.02
CA ALA A 208 -8.94 -0.14 10.76
C ALA A 208 -8.42 -0.13 12.21
N ALA A 209 -7.19 0.32 12.45
CA ALA A 209 -6.59 0.31 13.79
C ALA A 209 -7.20 1.38 14.74
N PRO A 210 -7.32 2.67 14.34
CA PRO A 210 -8.02 3.64 15.16
C PRO A 210 -9.49 3.29 15.39
N LEU A 211 -10.22 2.82 14.36
CA LEU A 211 -11.63 2.48 14.53
C LEU A 211 -11.84 1.27 15.45
N LEU A 212 -10.92 0.29 15.41
CA LEU A 212 -10.90 -0.78 16.41
C LEU A 212 -10.61 -0.25 17.82
N ALA A 213 -9.69 0.70 17.98
CA ALA A 213 -9.48 1.33 19.29
C ALA A 213 -10.74 2.05 19.77
N ARG A 214 -11.48 2.69 18.86
CA ARG A 214 -12.73 3.40 19.15
C ARG A 214 -13.85 2.49 19.62
N SER A 215 -13.95 1.24 19.15
CA SER A 215 -14.96 0.29 19.67
C SER A 215 -14.75 -0.07 21.14
N PHE A 216 -13.53 0.09 21.68
CA PHE A 216 -13.27 -0.07 23.12
C PHE A 216 -13.42 1.24 23.91
N GLY A 217 -13.56 2.38 23.25
CA GLY A 217 -13.84 3.68 23.86
C GLY A 217 -13.07 4.85 23.24
N GLU A 218 -13.63 6.04 23.36
CA GLU A 218 -13.07 7.28 22.78
C GLU A 218 -11.70 7.65 23.37
N VAL A 219 -11.43 7.30 24.63
CA VAL A 219 -10.12 7.55 25.27
C VAL A 219 -9.02 6.73 24.59
N LEU A 220 -9.29 5.45 24.28
CA LEU A 220 -8.32 4.59 23.62
C LEU A 220 -8.10 5.05 22.17
N PHE A 221 -9.18 5.44 21.48
CA PHE A 221 -9.09 6.05 20.15
C PHE A 221 -8.21 7.29 20.15
N ALA A 222 -8.42 8.23 21.08
CA ALA A 222 -7.62 9.44 21.19
C ALA A 222 -6.14 9.13 21.46
N PHE A 223 -5.85 8.18 22.35
CA PHE A 223 -4.48 7.79 22.68
C PHE A 223 -3.76 7.12 21.50
N ILE A 224 -4.39 6.15 20.84
CA ILE A 224 -3.84 5.46 19.67
C ILE A 224 -3.65 6.45 18.51
N SER A 225 -4.62 7.35 18.28
CA SER A 225 -4.51 8.40 17.26
C SER A 225 -3.37 9.38 17.55
N ALA A 226 -3.19 9.78 18.81
CA ALA A 226 -2.07 10.63 19.22
C ALA A 226 -0.71 9.96 19.01
N ILE A 227 -0.59 8.66 19.34
CA ILE A 227 0.64 7.88 19.08
C ILE A 227 0.88 7.75 17.58
N ALA A 228 -0.15 7.45 16.80
CA ALA A 228 -0.05 7.35 15.34
C ALA A 228 0.44 8.68 14.75
N PHE A 229 -0.13 9.82 15.20
CA PHE A 229 0.30 11.13 14.75
C PHE A 229 1.75 11.46 15.15
N ALA A 230 2.11 11.22 16.42
CA ALA A 230 3.46 11.46 16.93
C ALA A 230 4.53 10.61 16.19
N THR A 231 4.22 9.35 15.89
CA THR A 231 5.12 8.44 15.19
C THR A 231 5.26 8.79 13.70
N VAL A 232 4.17 9.19 13.04
CA VAL A 232 4.23 9.75 11.67
C VAL A 232 5.10 11.00 11.64
N LEU A 233 4.89 11.96 12.55
CA LEU A 233 5.69 13.18 12.59
C LEU A 233 7.18 12.89 12.82
N GLY A 234 7.49 11.96 13.73
CA GLY A 234 8.87 11.54 13.99
C GLY A 234 9.56 10.89 12.78
N THR A 235 8.86 10.00 12.07
CA THR A 235 9.41 9.32 10.88
C THR A 235 9.53 10.27 9.69
N VAL A 236 8.53 11.12 9.46
CA VAL A 236 8.54 12.13 8.40
C VAL A 236 9.71 13.09 8.58
N SER A 237 9.94 13.60 9.80
CA SER A 237 11.09 14.46 10.09
C SER A 237 12.42 13.77 9.77
N GLY A 238 12.58 12.51 10.18
CA GLY A 238 13.79 11.73 9.89
C GLY A 238 14.04 11.51 8.40
N LEU A 239 12.99 11.22 7.62
CA LEU A 239 13.09 11.03 6.17
C LEU A 239 13.37 12.36 5.44
N ILE A 240 12.75 13.46 5.87
CA ILE A 240 13.01 14.79 5.31
C ILE A 240 14.47 15.20 5.56
N VAL A 241 15.00 14.99 6.77
CA VAL A 241 16.40 15.29 7.07
C VAL A 241 17.33 14.46 6.19
N ALA A 242 17.09 13.15 6.05
CA ALA A 242 17.88 12.28 5.18
C ALA A 242 17.85 12.74 3.72
N ALA A 243 16.67 13.08 3.19
CA ALA A 243 16.51 13.56 1.82
C ALA A 243 17.18 14.94 1.62
N SER A 244 17.04 15.85 2.59
CA SER A 244 17.68 17.16 2.55
C SER A 244 19.21 17.06 2.62
N GLY A 245 19.74 16.11 3.40
CA GLY A 245 21.17 15.81 3.48
C GLY A 245 21.71 15.28 2.15
N ALA A 246 20.96 14.40 1.49
CA ALA A 246 21.31 13.93 0.15
C ALA A 246 21.34 15.09 -0.87
N VAL A 247 20.38 16.02 -0.83
CA VAL A 247 20.41 17.19 -1.72
C VAL A 247 21.59 18.13 -1.39
N ALA A 248 21.81 18.44 -0.11
CA ALA A 248 22.87 19.36 0.28
C ALA A 248 24.29 18.79 0.02
N HIS A 249 24.53 17.52 0.39
CA HIS A 249 25.85 16.92 0.30
C HIS A 249 26.09 16.16 -1.01
N ASP A 250 25.12 15.38 -1.50
CA ASP A 250 25.34 14.59 -2.72
C ASP A 250 25.11 15.43 -3.98
N LEU A 251 24.06 16.27 -4.01
CA LEU A 251 23.74 17.07 -5.20
C LEU A 251 24.53 18.40 -5.25
N PHE A 252 24.44 19.26 -4.23
CA PHE A 252 25.10 20.58 -4.28
C PHE A 252 26.63 20.51 -4.10
N ASP A 253 27.09 19.83 -3.05
CA ASP A 253 28.53 19.76 -2.73
C ASP A 253 29.26 18.79 -3.67
N ARG A 254 28.81 17.54 -3.77
CA ARG A 254 29.56 16.49 -4.49
C ARG A 254 29.35 16.48 -6.00
N PHE A 255 28.12 16.65 -6.47
CA PHE A 255 27.79 16.58 -7.90
C PHE A 255 27.96 17.93 -8.62
N LEU A 256 27.36 19.00 -8.10
CA LEU A 256 27.45 20.34 -8.68
C LEU A 256 28.74 21.09 -8.29
N GLN A 257 29.50 20.57 -7.33
CA GLN A 257 30.77 21.16 -6.85
C GLN A 257 30.65 22.63 -6.44
N ILE A 258 29.50 23.01 -5.88
CA ILE A 258 29.27 24.36 -5.38
C ILE A 258 30.02 24.51 -4.06
N LYS A 259 31.09 25.31 -4.04
CA LYS A 259 31.81 25.62 -2.80
C LYS A 259 30.89 26.41 -1.87
N MET A 260 30.53 25.80 -0.76
CA MET A 260 29.66 26.37 0.26
C MET A 260 30.36 26.30 1.61
N ASP A 261 30.29 27.39 2.37
CA ASP A 261 30.66 27.40 3.79
C ASP A 261 29.69 26.56 4.63
N ASP A 262 30.08 26.14 5.83
CA ASP A 262 29.27 25.27 6.70
C ASP A 262 27.90 25.87 6.99
N ARG A 263 27.83 27.21 7.19
CA ARG A 263 26.56 27.92 7.35
C ARG A 263 25.69 27.85 6.11
N GLN A 264 26.28 27.95 4.92
CA GLN A 264 25.56 27.85 3.65
C GLN A 264 25.05 26.43 3.43
N LYS A 265 25.82 25.40 3.81
CA LYS A 265 25.39 23.99 3.73
C LYS A 265 24.17 23.72 4.61
N VAL A 266 24.19 24.21 5.85
CA VAL A 266 23.03 24.08 6.76
C VAL A 266 21.81 24.80 6.19
N ASN A 267 21.98 26.02 5.65
CA ASN A 267 20.87 26.76 5.06
C ASN A 267 20.30 26.07 3.81
N ALA A 268 21.14 25.53 2.92
CA ALA A 268 20.68 24.76 1.77
C ALA A 268 19.95 23.48 2.18
N GLY A 269 20.42 22.79 3.23
CA GLY A 269 19.72 21.67 3.84
C GLY A 269 18.33 22.06 4.33
N LYS A 270 18.21 23.16 5.07
CA LYS A 270 16.91 23.67 5.57
C LYS A 270 15.94 24.05 4.44
N ILE A 271 16.43 24.72 3.39
CA ILE A 271 15.61 25.08 2.23
C ILE A 271 15.17 23.80 1.50
N SER A 272 16.08 22.86 1.28
CA SER A 272 15.76 21.57 0.64
C SER A 272 14.72 20.79 1.44
N ALA A 273 14.83 20.78 2.77
CA ALA A 273 13.85 20.15 3.65
C ALA A 273 12.45 20.78 3.48
N PHE A 274 12.36 22.10 3.38
CA PHE A 274 11.08 22.80 3.17
C PHE A 274 10.47 22.48 1.79
N VAL A 275 11.28 22.48 0.74
CA VAL A 275 10.83 22.15 -0.63
C VAL A 275 10.38 20.70 -0.73
N ILE A 276 11.17 19.75 -0.23
CA ILE A 276 10.83 18.32 -0.24
C ILE A 276 9.57 18.07 0.60
N GLY A 277 9.46 18.71 1.78
CA GLY A 277 8.26 18.66 2.61
C GLY A 277 7.02 19.19 1.89
N GLY A 278 7.13 20.33 1.20
CA GLY A 278 6.04 20.90 0.40
C GLY A 278 5.58 19.96 -0.72
N ILE A 279 6.52 19.36 -1.46
CA ILE A 279 6.21 18.36 -2.50
C ILE A 279 5.51 17.14 -1.87
N ALA A 280 6.00 16.64 -0.74
CA ALA A 280 5.41 15.49 -0.06
C ALA A 280 3.98 15.77 0.42
N ILE A 281 3.69 16.98 0.92
CA ILE A 281 2.33 17.41 1.31
C ILE A 281 1.41 17.43 0.10
N VAL A 282 1.83 18.03 -1.01
CA VAL A 282 1.03 18.09 -2.25
C VAL A 282 0.73 16.68 -2.76
N LEU A 283 1.73 15.81 -2.85
CA LEU A 283 1.53 14.42 -3.25
C LEU A 283 0.61 13.67 -2.29
N GLY A 284 0.75 13.88 -0.98
CA GLY A 284 -0.13 13.30 0.04
C GLY A 284 -1.60 13.68 -0.16
N ILE A 285 -1.88 14.95 -0.49
CA ILE A 285 -3.24 15.43 -0.77
C ILE A 285 -3.80 14.78 -2.05
N VAL A 286 -2.98 14.67 -3.10
CA VAL A 286 -3.37 14.04 -4.38
C VAL A 286 -3.72 12.56 -4.19
N PHE A 287 -3.01 11.85 -3.32
CA PHE A 287 -3.17 10.41 -3.10
C PHE A 287 -3.93 10.04 -1.81
N GLN A 288 -4.62 10.99 -1.15
CA GLN A 288 -5.26 10.78 0.16
C GLN A 288 -6.35 9.68 0.21
N GLY A 289 -6.91 9.31 -0.94
CA GLY A 289 -7.92 8.24 -1.06
C GLY A 289 -7.35 6.87 -1.45
N VAL A 290 -6.02 6.75 -1.60
CA VAL A 290 -5.37 5.53 -2.06
C VAL A 290 -4.91 4.70 -0.86
N ASN A 291 -5.05 3.39 -0.96
CA ASN A 291 -4.60 2.47 0.08
C ASN A 291 -3.07 2.60 0.29
N VAL A 292 -2.64 2.78 1.55
CA VAL A 292 -1.22 3.01 1.85
C VAL A 292 -0.36 1.80 1.49
N SER A 293 -0.86 0.57 1.64
CA SER A 293 -0.13 -0.64 1.26
C SER A 293 0.16 -0.71 -0.24
N PHE A 294 -0.74 -0.16 -1.08
CA PHE A 294 -0.51 -0.06 -2.52
C PHE A 294 0.62 0.94 -2.83
N LEU A 295 0.55 2.16 -2.28
CA LEU A 295 1.60 3.18 -2.46
C LEU A 295 2.97 2.69 -2.00
N VAL A 296 3.01 1.96 -0.88
CA VAL A 296 4.23 1.30 -0.39
C VAL A 296 4.73 0.30 -1.41
N GLY A 297 3.88 -0.58 -1.94
CA GLY A 297 4.28 -1.54 -2.97
C GLY A 297 4.96 -0.90 -4.19
N LEU A 298 4.43 0.24 -4.66
CA LEU A 298 5.01 1.00 -5.77
C LEU A 298 6.38 1.59 -5.41
N ALA A 299 6.49 2.24 -4.25
CA ALA A 299 7.75 2.84 -3.80
C ALA A 299 8.88 1.80 -3.66
N PHE A 300 8.55 0.62 -3.14
CA PHE A 300 9.50 -0.48 -3.01
C PHE A 300 9.89 -1.09 -4.36
N ALA A 301 8.96 -1.19 -5.32
CA ALA A 301 9.28 -1.63 -6.68
C ALA A 301 10.28 -0.69 -7.38
N VAL A 302 10.10 0.62 -7.24
CA VAL A 302 11.04 1.63 -7.76
C VAL A 302 12.40 1.50 -7.06
N ALA A 303 12.41 1.42 -5.72
CA ALA A 303 13.66 1.28 -4.96
C ALA A 303 14.43 0.00 -5.31
N ALA A 304 13.74 -1.13 -5.43
CA ALA A 304 14.32 -2.41 -5.82
C ALA A 304 14.91 -2.37 -7.24
N SER A 305 14.28 -1.64 -8.15
CA SER A 305 14.70 -1.56 -9.55
C SER A 305 15.87 -0.59 -9.76
N ALA A 306 15.87 0.53 -9.05
CA ALA A 306 16.87 1.58 -9.23
C ALA A 306 18.13 1.33 -8.37
N ASN A 307 17.96 1.07 -7.07
CA ASN A 307 19.07 1.14 -6.12
C ASN A 307 19.77 -0.22 -5.93
N LEU A 308 19.01 -1.30 -5.89
CA LEU A 308 19.57 -2.62 -5.60
C LEU A 308 20.64 -3.05 -6.61
N PRO A 309 20.43 -2.97 -7.94
CA PRO A 309 21.41 -3.46 -8.90
C PRO A 309 22.71 -2.67 -8.80
N ALA A 310 22.61 -1.35 -8.62
CA ALA A 310 23.76 -0.47 -8.42
C ALA A 310 24.57 -0.86 -7.17
N ILE A 311 23.92 -1.01 -6.01
CA ILE A 311 24.59 -1.34 -4.75
C ILE A 311 25.22 -2.74 -4.83
N LEU A 312 24.47 -3.74 -5.30
CA LEU A 312 24.91 -5.12 -5.32
C LEU A 312 26.07 -5.33 -6.30
N MET A 313 25.96 -4.78 -7.51
CA MET A 313 27.02 -4.93 -8.52
C MET A 313 28.27 -4.12 -8.16
N LEU A 314 28.13 -2.96 -7.51
CA LEU A 314 29.27 -2.21 -6.99
C LEU A 314 30.06 -3.00 -5.93
N LEU A 315 29.38 -3.77 -5.08
CA LEU A 315 30.02 -4.54 -4.01
C LEU A 315 30.58 -5.88 -4.49
N PHE A 316 29.87 -6.60 -5.36
CA PHE A 316 30.18 -8.00 -5.70
C PHE A 316 30.76 -8.19 -7.10
N TRP A 317 30.67 -7.19 -7.99
CA TRP A 317 31.14 -7.32 -9.37
C TRP A 317 32.23 -6.30 -9.70
N LYS A 318 33.48 -6.78 -9.82
CA LYS A 318 34.67 -5.97 -10.09
C LYS A 318 34.63 -5.18 -11.40
N ARG A 319 33.75 -5.59 -12.33
CA ARG A 319 33.61 -5.04 -13.68
C ARG A 319 32.59 -3.90 -13.78
N THR A 320 32.01 -3.49 -12.65
CA THR A 320 31.04 -2.40 -12.57
C THR A 320 31.67 -1.05 -12.91
N THR A 321 30.97 -0.26 -13.72
CA THR A 321 31.43 1.08 -14.14
C THR A 321 30.46 2.17 -13.67
N ALA A 322 30.95 3.40 -13.54
CA ALA A 322 30.10 4.55 -13.19
C ALA A 322 28.98 4.78 -14.24
N LYS A 323 29.30 4.62 -15.53
CA LYS A 323 28.31 4.73 -16.62
C LYS A 323 27.25 3.62 -16.56
N GLY A 324 27.66 2.39 -16.21
CA GLY A 324 26.73 1.28 -16.03
C GLY A 324 25.78 1.47 -14.84
N ILE A 325 26.29 1.97 -13.71
CA ILE A 325 25.44 2.32 -12.56
C ILE A 325 24.43 3.42 -12.93
N ALA A 326 24.89 4.50 -13.57
CA ALA A 326 23.99 5.60 -13.96
C ALA A 326 22.89 5.14 -14.93
N ALA A 327 23.25 4.33 -15.94
CA ALA A 327 22.29 3.77 -16.89
C ALA A 327 21.29 2.82 -16.21
N SER A 328 21.75 1.98 -15.29
CA SER A 328 20.91 1.07 -14.51
C SER A 328 19.92 1.82 -13.64
N ILE A 329 20.34 2.84 -12.89
CA ILE A 329 19.44 3.66 -12.07
C ILE A 329 18.39 4.33 -12.97
N PHE A 330 18.81 4.92 -14.10
CA PHE A 330 17.90 5.58 -15.03
C PHE A 330 16.86 4.61 -15.61
N VAL A 331 17.29 3.47 -16.14
CA VAL A 331 16.39 2.44 -16.68
C VAL A 331 15.53 1.82 -15.58
N GLY A 332 16.05 1.65 -14.37
CA GLY A 332 15.30 1.15 -13.22
C GLY A 332 14.17 2.10 -12.82
N VAL A 333 14.44 3.40 -12.70
CA VAL A 333 13.42 4.42 -12.37
C VAL A 333 12.41 4.58 -13.48
N ILE A 334 12.85 4.83 -14.72
CA ILE A 334 11.95 5.07 -15.85
C ILE A 334 11.17 3.80 -16.20
N GLY A 335 11.81 2.63 -16.16
CA GLY A 335 11.18 1.35 -16.43
C GLY A 335 10.13 1.00 -15.38
N SER A 336 10.45 1.13 -14.09
CA SER A 336 9.47 0.84 -13.01
C SER A 336 8.30 1.83 -13.05
N LEU A 337 8.54 3.14 -13.13
CA LEU A 337 7.48 4.15 -13.21
C LEU A 337 6.64 4.01 -14.48
N GLY A 338 7.27 3.72 -15.62
CA GLY A 338 6.57 3.51 -16.89
C GLY A 338 5.66 2.29 -16.86
N LEU A 339 6.13 1.17 -16.31
CA LEU A 339 5.33 -0.04 -16.14
C LEU A 339 4.20 0.15 -15.11
N ILE A 340 4.45 0.90 -14.04
CA ILE A 340 3.42 1.27 -13.05
C ILE A 340 2.35 2.17 -13.70
N ALA A 341 2.75 3.13 -14.53
CA ALA A 341 1.82 4.05 -15.20
C ALA A 341 0.82 3.34 -16.13
N ILE A 342 1.19 2.17 -16.66
CA ILE A 342 0.34 1.34 -17.54
C ILE A 342 -0.29 0.15 -16.82
N SER A 343 -0.28 0.13 -15.48
CA SER A 343 -0.83 -0.96 -14.68
C SER A 343 -2.35 -0.82 -14.46
N PRO A 344 -3.05 -1.93 -14.16
CA PRO A 344 -4.50 -1.92 -13.95
C PRO A 344 -4.93 -1.01 -12.79
N GLU A 345 -4.18 -0.99 -11.67
CA GLU A 345 -4.48 -0.13 -10.52
C GLU A 345 -4.33 1.36 -10.84
N LEU A 346 -3.34 1.78 -11.63
CA LEU A 346 -3.24 3.19 -12.05
C LEU A 346 -4.28 3.56 -13.11
N TYR A 347 -4.65 2.64 -14.00
CA TYR A 347 -5.76 2.86 -14.93
C TYR A 347 -7.07 3.10 -14.19
N ALA A 348 -7.33 2.36 -13.09
CA ALA A 348 -8.46 2.63 -12.22
C ALA A 348 -8.42 4.06 -11.64
N LEU A 349 -7.24 4.53 -11.22
CA LEU A 349 -7.05 5.91 -10.72
C LEU A 349 -7.27 6.97 -11.80
N TYR A 350 -6.96 6.66 -13.07
CA TYR A 350 -7.25 7.54 -14.20
C TYR A 350 -8.75 7.57 -14.57
N GLY A 351 -9.57 6.70 -13.97
CA GLY A 351 -10.97 6.50 -14.36
C GLY A 351 -11.13 5.70 -15.65
N LEU A 352 -10.08 4.98 -16.08
CA LEU A 352 -10.10 4.06 -17.21
C LEU A 352 -10.42 2.63 -16.72
N ASN A 353 -10.84 1.78 -17.65
CA ASN A 353 -11.13 0.38 -17.33
C ASN A 353 -9.82 -0.38 -17.08
N PRO A 354 -9.63 -1.02 -15.91
CA PRO A 354 -8.40 -1.74 -15.57
C PRO A 354 -8.06 -2.90 -16.53
N LEU A 355 -9.08 -3.45 -17.21
CA LEU A 355 -8.89 -4.52 -18.19
C LEU A 355 -8.22 -4.06 -19.49
N ASP A 356 -8.26 -2.76 -19.76
CA ASP A 356 -7.65 -2.17 -20.97
C ASP A 356 -6.18 -1.79 -20.73
N ALA A 357 -5.65 -2.10 -19.53
CA ALA A 357 -4.26 -1.85 -19.17
C ALA A 357 -3.31 -2.70 -20.07
N PRO A 358 -2.34 -2.07 -20.77
CA PRO A 358 -1.40 -2.77 -21.63
C PRO A 358 -0.56 -3.83 -20.92
N LEU A 359 -0.27 -3.60 -19.63
CA LEU A 359 0.42 -4.56 -18.78
C LEU A 359 -0.57 -5.09 -17.72
N PRO A 360 -1.00 -6.36 -17.78
CA PRO A 360 -1.95 -6.92 -16.82
C PRO A 360 -1.26 -7.36 -15.51
N ILE A 361 -0.33 -6.55 -15.00
CA ILE A 361 0.44 -6.78 -13.78
C ILE A 361 0.50 -5.46 -13.01
N ASN A 362 0.16 -5.46 -11.72
CA ASN A 362 0.18 -4.26 -10.90
C ASN A 362 1.60 -3.92 -10.42
N ASN A 363 2.38 -4.94 -10.07
CA ASN A 363 3.74 -4.77 -9.60
C ASN A 363 4.76 -5.08 -10.70
N PRO A 364 5.56 -4.10 -11.16
CA PRO A 364 6.51 -4.30 -12.26
C PRO A 364 7.81 -4.99 -11.85
N GLY A 365 8.04 -5.25 -10.56
CA GLY A 365 9.33 -5.65 -10.00
C GLY A 365 10.00 -6.81 -10.74
N ILE A 366 9.22 -7.81 -11.17
CA ILE A 366 9.71 -8.97 -11.93
C ILE A 366 10.29 -8.61 -13.31
N ILE A 367 9.91 -7.48 -13.89
CA ILE A 367 10.42 -6.98 -15.17
C ILE A 367 11.48 -5.90 -14.93
N SER A 368 11.17 -4.89 -14.11
CA SER A 368 12.02 -3.71 -13.94
C SER A 368 13.33 -4.02 -13.20
N ILE A 369 13.32 -4.97 -12.25
CA ILE A 369 14.53 -5.35 -11.51
C ILE A 369 15.53 -6.06 -12.43
N PRO A 370 15.17 -7.16 -13.15
CA PRO A 370 16.10 -7.79 -14.09
C PRO A 370 16.55 -6.85 -15.22
N LEU A 371 15.65 -6.01 -15.74
CA LEU A 371 15.99 -5.04 -16.79
C LEU A 371 17.10 -4.08 -16.34
N SER A 372 17.04 -3.61 -15.09
CA SER A 372 18.07 -2.76 -14.50
C SER A 372 19.40 -3.50 -14.32
N PHE A 373 19.38 -4.75 -13.85
CA PHE A 373 20.58 -5.59 -13.77
C PHE A 373 21.23 -5.83 -15.13
N VAL A 374 20.44 -6.20 -16.14
CA VAL A 374 20.93 -6.43 -17.50
C VAL A 374 21.54 -5.16 -18.07
N THR A 375 20.86 -4.01 -17.89
CA THR A 375 21.39 -2.71 -18.32
C THR A 375 22.73 -2.40 -17.66
N LEU A 376 22.85 -2.63 -16.35
CA LEU A 376 24.11 -2.43 -15.63
C LEU A 376 25.23 -3.27 -16.23
N VAL A 377 24.97 -4.56 -16.45
CA VAL A 377 25.94 -5.52 -16.99
C VAL A 377 26.39 -5.11 -18.39
N VAL A 378 25.43 -4.88 -19.30
CA VAL A 378 25.71 -4.55 -20.70
C VAL A 378 26.49 -3.24 -20.80
N VAL A 379 26.01 -2.17 -20.18
CA VAL A 379 26.67 -0.86 -20.24
C VAL A 379 28.03 -0.90 -19.55
N SER A 380 28.17 -1.65 -18.45
CA SER A 380 29.48 -1.79 -17.80
C SER A 380 30.47 -2.53 -18.67
N LEU A 381 30.09 -3.60 -19.35
CA LEU A 381 30.96 -4.30 -20.30
C LEU A 381 31.34 -3.42 -21.49
N MET A 382 30.43 -2.58 -21.99
CA MET A 382 30.69 -1.65 -23.08
C MET A 382 31.59 -0.47 -22.69
N THR A 383 31.63 -0.11 -21.41
CA THR A 383 32.32 1.11 -20.93
C THR A 383 33.54 0.82 -20.06
N GLN A 384 34.00 -0.43 -20.01
CA GLN A 384 35.25 -0.78 -19.32
C GLN A 384 36.40 0.01 -19.92
N LYS A 385 37.24 0.61 -19.06
CA LYS A 385 38.55 1.09 -19.51
C LYS A 385 39.32 -0.13 -19.99
N LYS A 386 39.67 -0.17 -21.28
CA LYS A 386 40.70 -1.10 -21.78
C LYS A 386 41.91 -0.92 -20.87
N GLU A 387 42.32 -1.98 -20.17
CA GLU A 387 43.59 -1.97 -19.47
C GLU A 387 44.65 -1.54 -20.48
N ALA A 388 45.28 -0.39 -20.24
CA ALA A 388 46.46 -0.01 -20.97
C ALA A 388 47.48 -1.12 -20.67
N VAL A 389 47.78 -1.91 -21.69
CA VAL A 389 48.89 -2.86 -21.68
C VAL A 389 50.10 -2.07 -21.19
N ARG A 390 50.53 -2.32 -19.94
CA ARG A 390 51.83 -1.87 -19.47
C ARG A 390 52.84 -2.67 -20.28
N VAL A 391 53.33 -2.06 -21.36
CA VAL A 391 54.49 -2.52 -22.12
C VAL A 391 55.74 -2.28 -21.29
#